data_AF-A0A7J5VB65-F1
#
_entry.id   AF-A0A7J5VB65-F1
#
_cell.length_a   1.000
_cell.length_b   1.000
_cell.length_c   1.000
_cell.angle_alpha   90.00
_cell.angle_beta   90.00
_cell.angle_gamma   90.00
#
_symmetry.space_group_name_H-M   'P 1'
#
loop_
_entity.id
_entity.type
_entity.pdbx_description
1 polymer ?
#
loop_
_entity_poly.entity_id
_entity_poly.type
_entity_poly.pdbx_seq_one_letter_code
_entity_poly.pdbx_strand_id
1 'polypeptide(L)'
;MDLEKAYQKLNVSSREDLIFKLKELVIRACDVRDVKPEDVPTDVPFIGGPGPLKLDSLDAMEIAMDLRFTFGVELKNASTAAQAMQSFDSLADFVIQAPKVKK
;
A
#
# COMPACT_ATOMS: atom_id res chain seq x y z
N MET A 1 9.37 -7.30 9.68
CA MET A 1 10.50 -6.58 9.07
C MET A 1 10.42 -5.16 9.61
N ASP A 2 11.52 -4.52 10.01
CA ASP A 2 11.44 -3.15 10.55
C ASP A 2 11.16 -2.15 9.41
N LEU A 3 10.26 -1.18 9.63
CA LEU A 3 9.89 -0.16 8.62
C LEU A 3 11.11 0.56 8.03
N GLU A 4 12.10 0.89 8.86
CA GLU A 4 13.35 1.53 8.42
C GLU A 4 14.15 0.64 7.47
N LYS A 5 14.19 -0.68 7.72
CA LYS A 5 14.84 -1.63 6.81
C LYS A 5 14.08 -1.76 5.50
N ALA A 6 12.75 -1.68 5.54
CA ALA A 6 11.94 -1.67 4.34
C ALA A 6 12.26 -0.44 3.48
N TYR A 7 12.34 0.75 4.08
CA TYR A 7 12.66 1.99 3.38
C TYR A 7 14.06 1.93 2.77
N GLN A 8 15.06 1.47 3.52
CA GLN A 8 16.42 1.29 2.99
C GLN A 8 16.46 0.29 1.84
N LYS A 9 15.80 -0.87 1.97
CA LYS A 9 15.77 -1.92 0.95
C LYS A 9 15.07 -1.45 -0.34
N LEU A 10 14.03 -0.64 -0.19
CA LEU A 10 13.23 -0.12 -1.30
C LEU A 10 13.72 1.24 -1.81
N ASN A 11 14.77 1.81 -1.21
CA ASN A 11 15.31 3.13 -1.52
C ASN A 11 14.32 4.30 -1.29
N VAL A 12 13.41 4.14 -0.33
CA VAL A 12 12.40 5.15 0.02
C VAL A 12 13.03 6.33 0.75
N SER A 13 13.06 7.47 0.06
CA SER A 13 13.69 8.71 0.53
C SER A 13 12.71 9.86 0.73
N SER A 14 11.47 9.72 0.26
CA SER A 14 10.43 10.75 0.28
C SER A 14 9.04 10.12 0.20
N ARG A 15 7.99 10.90 0.51
CA ARG A 15 6.59 10.45 0.44
C ARG A 15 6.21 9.96 -0.96
N GLU A 16 6.68 10.63 -2.00
CA GLU A 16 6.43 10.26 -3.39
C GLU A 16 7.02 8.89 -3.74
N ASP A 17 8.23 8.61 -3.26
CA ASP A 17 8.86 7.29 -3.42
C ASP A 17 8.06 6.21 -2.67
N LEU A 18 7.62 6.51 -1.44
CA LEU A 18 6.78 5.60 -0.68
C LEU A 18 5.49 5.27 -1.44
N ILE A 19 4.80 6.28 -1.94
CA ILE A 19 3.58 6.12 -2.74
C ILE A 19 3.87 5.25 -3.97
N PHE A 20 4.96 5.51 -4.68
CA PHE A 20 5.37 4.71 -5.84
C PHE A 20 5.60 3.24 -5.45
N LYS A 21 6.29 2.98 -4.34
CA LYS A 21 6.53 1.61 -3.83
C LYS A 21 5.26 0.92 -3.36
N LEU A 22 4.32 1.67 -2.78
CA LEU A 22 3.01 1.13 -2.42
C LEU A 22 2.21 0.73 -3.65
N LYS A 23 2.25 1.52 -4.73
CA LYS A 23 1.63 1.14 -6.00
C LYS A 23 2.26 -0.11 -6.60
N GLU A 24 3.60 -0.19 -6.64
CA GLU A 24 4.31 -1.40 -7.09
C GLU A 24 3.90 -2.62 -6.25
N LEU A 25 3.78 -2.46 -4.93
CA LEU A 25 3.32 -3.50 -4.04
C LEU A 25 1.88 -3.92 -4.33
N VAL A 26 0.96 -2.98 -4.56
CA VAL A 26 -0.44 -3.33 -4.87
C VAL A 26 -0.54 -4.04 -6.22
N ILE A 27 0.13 -3.52 -7.25
CA ILE A 27 0.16 -4.14 -8.59
C ILE A 27 0.69 -5.57 -8.51
N ARG A 28 1.78 -5.81 -7.77
CA ARG A 28 2.35 -7.16 -7.62
C ARG A 28 1.48 -8.08 -6.77
N ALA A 29 0.89 -7.57 -5.69
CA ALA A 29 0.13 -8.37 -4.74
C ALA A 29 -1.16 -8.89 -5.39
N CYS A 30 -1.75 -8.09 -6.28
CA CYS A 30 -3.01 -8.39 -6.95
C CYS A 30 -2.82 -8.93 -8.38
N ASP A 31 -1.59 -9.30 -8.79
CA ASP A 31 -1.23 -9.73 -10.16
C ASP A 31 -1.81 -8.83 -11.26
N VAL A 32 -1.82 -7.50 -11.05
CA VAL A 32 -2.39 -6.56 -12.03
C VAL A 32 -1.47 -6.48 -13.25
N ARG A 33 -1.99 -6.88 -14.40
CA ARG A 33 -1.26 -6.87 -15.68
C ARG A 33 -1.53 -5.60 -16.46
N ASP A 34 -0.56 -5.19 -17.27
CA ASP A 34 -0.64 -4.02 -18.16
C ASP A 34 -0.90 -2.67 -17.45
N VAL A 35 -0.66 -2.60 -16.14
CA VAL A 35 -0.76 -1.36 -15.36
C VAL A 35 0.61 -1.01 -14.80
N LYS A 36 1.07 0.22 -15.06
CA LYS A 36 2.28 0.75 -14.44
C LYS A 36 1.92 1.60 -13.23
N PRO A 37 2.79 1.66 -12.20
CA PRO A 37 2.58 2.52 -11.04
C PRO A 37 2.48 4.02 -11.39
N GLU A 38 3.11 4.45 -12.48
CA GLU A 38 2.99 5.83 -12.98
C GLU A 38 1.56 6.20 -13.45
N ASP A 39 0.83 5.23 -14.02
CA ASP A 39 -0.53 5.42 -14.54
C ASP A 39 -1.61 5.31 -13.45
N VAL A 40 -1.24 4.87 -12.25
CA VAL A 40 -2.17 4.68 -11.14
C VAL A 40 -2.41 6.02 -10.44
N PRO A 41 -3.65 6.53 -10.39
CA PRO A 41 -3.99 7.72 -9.60
C PRO A 41 -3.80 7.48 -8.09
N THR A 42 -3.31 8.50 -7.38
CA THR A 42 -3.03 8.41 -5.94
C THR A 42 -4.16 8.92 -5.05
N ASP A 43 -5.03 9.76 -5.62
CA ASP A 43 -6.08 10.52 -4.92
C ASP A 43 -7.46 9.86 -5.04
N VAL A 44 -7.54 8.68 -5.65
CA VAL A 44 -8.80 7.94 -5.84
C VAL A 44 -8.78 6.61 -5.09
N PRO A 45 -9.96 6.05 -4.75
CA PRO A 45 -10.05 4.70 -4.22
C PRO A 45 -9.47 3.70 -5.20
N PHE A 46 -8.48 2.93 -4.74
CA PHE A 46 -7.88 1.87 -5.56
C PHE A 46 -8.64 0.55 -5.46
N ILE A 47 -9.42 0.34 -4.39
CA ILE A 47 -10.35 -0.79 -4.22
C ILE A 47 -11.76 -0.32 -4.58
N GLY A 48 -12.41 -1.00 -5.53
CA GLY A 48 -13.78 -0.67 -5.97
C GLY A 48 -13.95 0.73 -6.57
N GLY A 49 -12.86 1.47 -6.82
CA GLY A 49 -12.90 2.83 -7.35
C GLY A 49 -12.60 2.93 -8.83
N PRO A 50 -12.71 4.16 -9.40
CA PRO A 50 -12.39 4.43 -10.79
C PRO A 50 -10.87 4.42 -10.97
N GLY A 51 -10.32 3.32 -11.47
CA GLY A 51 -8.89 3.20 -11.70
C GLY A 51 -8.51 1.98 -12.54
N PRO A 52 -7.27 1.93 -13.04
CA PRO A 52 -6.80 0.85 -13.90
C PRO A 52 -6.62 -0.48 -13.13
N LEU A 53 -6.51 -0.43 -11.80
CA LEU A 53 -6.23 -1.59 -10.96
C LEU A 53 -7.42 -2.57 -10.82
N LYS A 54 -8.66 -2.09 -10.94
CA LYS A 54 -9.90 -2.88 -10.87
C LYS A 54 -9.94 -3.91 -9.71
N LEU A 55 -9.52 -3.49 -8.52
CA LEU A 55 -9.40 -4.35 -7.34
C LEU A 55 -10.74 -4.53 -6.63
N ASP A 56 -10.95 -5.71 -6.06
CA ASP A 56 -12.12 -6.05 -5.25
C ASP A 56 -11.76 -6.16 -3.75
N SER A 57 -12.78 -6.42 -2.93
CA SER A 57 -12.68 -6.68 -1.50
C SER A 57 -11.72 -7.82 -1.11
N LEU A 58 -11.52 -8.81 -1.98
CA LEU A 58 -10.58 -9.90 -1.74
C LEU A 58 -9.11 -9.43 -1.81
N ASP A 59 -8.81 -8.57 -2.79
CA ASP A 59 -7.49 -7.97 -2.99
C ASP A 59 -7.03 -7.15 -1.78
N ALA A 60 -7.97 -6.53 -1.05
CA ALA A 60 -7.70 -5.80 0.18
C ALA A 60 -6.91 -6.66 1.20
N MET A 61 -7.24 -7.95 1.29
CA MET A 61 -6.60 -8.87 2.22
C MET A 61 -5.16 -9.17 1.78
N GLU A 62 -4.93 -9.38 0.48
CA GLU A 62 -3.59 -9.63 -0.08
C GLU A 62 -2.68 -8.43 0.12
N ILE A 63 -3.16 -7.23 -0.19
CA ILE A 63 -2.44 -5.97 0.02
C ILE A 63 -2.06 -5.80 1.50
N ALA A 64 -2.99 -6.07 2.43
CA ALA A 64 -2.72 -5.97 3.86
C ALA A 64 -1.62 -6.93 4.32
N MET A 65 -1.62 -8.18 3.82
CA MET A 65 -0.59 -9.17 4.12
C MET A 65 0.77 -8.74 3.55
N ASP A 66 0.79 -8.28 2.31
CA ASP A 66 2.02 -7.87 1.63
C ASP A 66 2.63 -6.61 2.25
N LEU A 67 1.79 -5.67 2.69
CA LEU A 67 2.19 -4.48 3.45
C LEU A 67 2.84 -4.86 4.78
N ARG A 68 2.25 -5.83 5.50
CA ARG A 68 2.82 -6.36 6.74
C ARG A 68 4.16 -7.03 6.51
N PHE A 69 4.30 -7.83 5.44
CA PHE A 69 5.54 -8.52 5.15
C PHE A 69 6.65 -7.56 4.69
N THR A 70 6.30 -6.60 3.84
CA THR A 70 7.24 -5.67 3.21
C THR A 70 7.64 -4.54 4.14
N PHE A 71 6.66 -3.83 4.70
CA PHE A 71 6.86 -2.63 5.50
C PHE A 71 6.80 -2.88 7.01
N GLY A 72 6.33 -4.07 7.44
CA GLY A 72 6.14 -4.34 8.87
C GLY A 72 4.94 -3.62 9.46
N VAL A 73 4.01 -3.15 8.62
CA VAL A 73 2.83 -2.38 9.01
C VAL A 73 1.59 -3.27 8.99
N GLU A 74 0.85 -3.29 10.10
CA GLU A 74 -0.33 -4.16 10.25
C GLU A 74 -1.63 -3.34 10.32
N LEU A 75 -2.58 -3.68 9.45
CA LEU A 75 -3.95 -3.18 9.47
C LEU A 75 -4.77 -4.04 10.45
N LYS A 76 -4.90 -3.57 11.70
CA LYS A 76 -5.47 -4.38 12.81
C LYS A 76 -6.97 -4.65 12.71
N ASN A 77 -7.72 -3.81 12.02
CA ASN A 77 -9.17 -3.94 11.92
C ASN A 77 -9.69 -3.39 10.59
N ALA A 78 -10.92 -3.78 10.24
CA ALA A 78 -11.56 -3.41 8.98
C ALA A 78 -11.71 -1.89 8.81
N SER A 79 -11.96 -1.14 9.90
CA SER A 79 -12.08 0.32 9.83
C SER A 79 -10.75 0.97 9.44
N THR A 80 -9.65 0.58 10.08
CA THR A 80 -8.30 1.06 9.77
C THR A 80 -7.90 0.64 8.35
N ALA A 81 -8.21 -0.59 7.93
CA ALA A 81 -7.98 -1.04 6.57
C ALA A 81 -8.75 -0.20 5.56
N ALA A 82 -10.06 0.02 5.78
CA ALA A 82 -10.90 0.84 4.93
C ALA A 82 -10.37 2.28 4.82
N GLN A 83 -9.96 2.89 5.94
CA GLN A 83 -9.38 4.24 5.94
C GLN A 83 -8.04 4.31 5.20
N ALA A 84 -7.14 3.35 5.45
CA ALA A 84 -5.84 3.31 4.78
C ALA A 84 -5.97 3.01 3.28
N MET A 85 -6.97 2.22 2.87
CA MET A 85 -7.17 1.80 1.48
C MET A 85 -8.08 2.72 0.67
N GLN A 86 -8.48 3.89 1.20
CA GLN A 86 -9.27 4.86 0.45
C GLN A 86 -8.49 5.54 -0.69
N SER A 87 -7.16 5.61 -0.59
CA SER A 87 -6.30 6.21 -1.60
C SER A 87 -4.84 5.81 -1.31
N PHE A 88 -3.94 5.93 -2.28
CA PHE A 88 -2.51 5.71 -2.01
C PHE A 88 -1.94 6.79 -1.09
N ASP A 89 -2.55 7.98 -1.10
CA ASP A 89 -2.19 9.08 -0.21
C ASP A 89 -2.44 8.72 1.27
N SER A 90 -3.64 8.18 1.55
CA SER A 90 -4.04 7.68 2.86
C SER A 90 -3.24 6.45 3.27
N LEU A 91 -2.91 5.57 2.33
CA LEU A 91 -2.09 4.39 2.61
C LEU A 91 -0.65 4.80 3.01
N ALA A 92 -0.07 5.75 2.28
CA ALA A 92 1.25 6.28 2.59
C ALA A 92 1.26 6.97 3.95
N ASP A 93 0.24 7.79 4.24
CA ASP A 93 0.09 8.44 5.55
C ASP A 93 -0.03 7.40 6.68
N PHE A 94 -0.82 6.34 6.47
CA PHE A 94 -0.92 5.24 7.41
C PHE A 94 0.42 4.55 7.65
N VAL A 95 1.20 4.27 6.60
CA VAL A 95 2.51 3.62 6.72
C VAL A 95 3.51 4.52 7.44
N ILE A 96 3.47 5.83 7.22
CA ILE A 96 4.32 6.82 7.91
C ILE A 96 3.96 6.90 9.40
N GLN A 97 2.66 6.91 9.73
CA GLN A 97 2.16 7.01 11.10
C GLN A 97 2.14 5.66 11.83
N ALA A 98 2.28 4.55 11.12
CA ALA A 98 2.14 3.23 11.67
C ALA A 98 3.12 3.01 12.83
N PRO A 99 2.65 2.60 14.02
CA PRO A 99 3.54 2.28 15.12
C PRO A 99 4.39 1.09 14.70
N LYS A 100 5.72 1.22 14.83
CA LYS A 100 6.67 0.14 14.56
C LYS A 100 6.19 -1.12 15.28
N VAL A 101 5.73 -2.12 14.52
CA VAL A 101 5.33 -3.40 15.10
C VAL A 101 6.60 -4.05 15.62
N LYS A 102 6.84 -3.92 16.93
CA LYS A 102 7.91 -4.64 17.60
C LYS A 102 7.60 -6.13 17.47
N LYS A 103 8.53 -6.84 16.82
CA LYS A 103 8.54 -8.30 16.76
C LYS A 103 8.57 -8.90 18.15
#